data_AF-A0A4R6BFX9-F1
#
_entry.id   AF-A0A4R6BFX9-F1
#
_cell.length_a   1.000
_cell.length_b   1.000
_cell.length_c   1.000
_cell.angle_alpha   90.00
_cell.angle_beta   90.00
_cell.angle_gamma   90.00
#
_symmetry.space_group_name_H-M   'P 1'
#
loop_
_entity.id
_entity.type
_entity.pdbx_description
1 polymer ?
#
loop_
_entity_poly.entity_id
_entity_poly.type
_entity_poly.pdbx_seq_one_letter_code
_entity_poly.pdbx_strand_id
1 'polypeptide(L)' 'MNISTIIEYLKEKQWNSTDITYVVLYMIIASLLTTPIFGIPIGLACFLYLNDKENLKAFQRDYDRK' A
#
# COMPACT_ATOMS: atom_id res chain seq x y z
N MET A 1 2.67 -10.50 8.28
CA MET A 1 2.72 -9.03 8.25
C MET A 1 1.45 -8.53 8.93
N ASN A 2 1.58 -7.81 10.04
CA ASN A 2 0.43 -7.30 10.78
C ASN A 2 -0.08 -6.00 10.11
N ILE A 3 -1.38 -5.73 10.17
CA ILE A 3 -1.97 -4.49 9.65
C ILE A 3 -1.33 -3.27 10.32
N SER A 4 -0.96 -3.37 11.61
CA SER A 4 -0.24 -2.31 12.32
C SER A 4 1.10 -1.95 11.64
N THR A 5 1.91 -2.94 11.27
CA THR A 5 3.20 -2.74 10.58
C THR A 5 3.00 -2.11 9.20
N ILE A 6 1.94 -2.51 8.49
CA ILE A 6 1.59 -1.91 7.19
C ILE A 6 1.21 -0.44 7.37
N ILE A 7 0.42 -0.12 8.40
CA ILE A 7 0.02 1.25 8.71
C ILE A 7 1.23 2.11 9.08
N GLU A 8 2.15 1.60 9.90
CA GLU A 8 3.41 2.30 10.22
C GLU A 8 4.28 2.50 8.98
N TYR A 9 4.41 1.48 8.15
CA TYR A 9 5.11 1.60 6.87
C TYR A 9 4.52 2.70 5.99
N LEU A 10 3.20 2.71 5.81
CA LEU A 10 2.51 3.72 5.00
C LEU A 10 2.66 5.14 5.58
N LYS A 11 2.81 5.27 6.90
CA LYS A 11 3.08 6.55 7.59
C LYS A 11 4.52 7.02 7.42
N GLU A 12 5.50 6.12 7.50
CA GLU A 12 6.92 6.48 7.35
C GLU A 12 7.37 6.61 5.89
N LYS A 13 6.63 6.00 4.96
CA LYS A 13 6.91 6.07 3.53
C LYS A 13 6.93 7.51 3.04
N GLN A 14 8.03 7.89 2.39
CA GLN A 14 8.14 9.14 1.66
C GLN A 14 7.38 9.02 0.33
N TRP A 15 6.12 9.43 0.33
CA TRP A 15 5.26 9.37 -0.85
C TRP A 15 5.74 10.34 -1.93
N ASN A 16 5.94 9.82 -3.13
CA ASN A 16 6.18 10.64 -4.32
C ASN A 16 4.88 10.77 -5.15
N SER A 17 4.85 11.71 -6.09
CA SER A 17 3.67 11.94 -6.94
C SER A 17 3.31 10.75 -7.83
N THR A 18 4.30 9.96 -8.24
CA THR A 18 4.10 8.74 -9.03
C THR A 18 3.40 7.65 -8.20
N ASP A 19 3.81 7.46 -6.95
CA ASP A 19 3.22 6.50 -6.01
C ASP A 19 1.75 6.84 -5.76
N ILE A 20 1.45 8.12 -5.50
CA ILE A 20 0.08 8.60 -5.32
C ILE A 20 -0.76 8.34 -6.58
N THR A 21 -0.18 8.58 -7.77
CA THR A 21 -0.86 8.33 -9.04
C THR A 21 -1.23 6.86 -9.19
N TYR A 22 -0.32 5.94 -8.89
CA TYR A 22 -0.60 4.51 -8.93
C TYR A 22 -1.63 4.07 -7.91
N VAL A 23 -1.58 4.57 -6.66
CA VAL A 23 -2.60 4.28 -5.64
C VAL A 23 -3.99 4.70 -6.11
N VAL A 24 -4.12 5.92 -6.63
CA VAL A 24 -5.39 6.44 -7.14
C VAL A 24 -5.89 5.61 -8.33
N LEU A 25 -5.00 5.27 -9.27
CA LEU A 25 -5.36 4.44 -10.41
C LEU A 25 -5.86 3.06 -9.97
N TYR A 26 -5.15 2.39 -9.06
CA TYR A 26 -5.58 1.09 -8.53
C TYR A 26 -6.87 1.19 -7.71
N MET A 27 -7.08 2.28 -6.96
CA MET A 27 -8.32 2.52 -6.23
C MET A 27 -9.51 2.66 -7.19
N ILE A 28 -9.35 3.39 -8.29
CA ILE A 28 -10.40 3.55 -9.31
C ILE A 28 -10.71 2.20 -9.95
N ILE A 29 -9.68 1.46 -10.42
CA ILE A 29 -9.88 0.14 -11.04
C ILE A 29 -10.53 -0.84 -10.06
N ALA A 30 -10.06 -0.89 -8.80
CA ALA A 30 -10.63 -1.74 -7.77
C ALA A 30 -12.08 -1.37 -7.47
N SER A 31 -12.42 -0.08 -7.44
CA SER A 31 -13.78 0.40 -7.22
C SER A 31 -14.73 0.02 -8.35
N LEU A 32 -14.24 -0.05 -9.59
CA LEU A 32 -15.01 -0.47 -10.76
C LEU A 32 -15.29 -1.99 -10.77
N LEU A 33 -14.33 -2.79 -10.31
CA LEU A 33 -14.45 -4.24 -10.26
C LEU A 33 -15.18 -4.74 -9.01
N THR A 34 -15.20 -3.95 -7.95
CA THR A 34 -15.81 -4.29 -6.67
C THR A 34 -16.88 -3.25 -6.31
N THR A 35 -16.95 -2.83 -5.04
CA THR A 35 -17.77 -1.70 -4.60
C THR A 35 -16.87 -0.57 -4.13
N PRO A 36 -17.26 0.71 -4.31
CA PRO A 36 -16.42 1.87 -4.03
C PRO A 36 -15.80 1.88 -2.62
N ILE A 37 -16.53 1.38 -1.62
CA ILE A 37 -16.09 1.31 -0.23
C ILE A 37 -14.87 0.37 -0.06
N PHE A 38 -14.87 -0.77 -0.76
CA PHE A 38 -13.75 -1.71 -0.76
C PHE A 38 -12.64 -1.34 -1.74
N GLY A 39 -12.89 -0.43 -2.68
CA GLY A 39 -11.88 0.04 -3.63
C GLY A 39 -10.68 0.69 -2.95
N ILE A 40 -10.89 1.36 -1.83
CA ILE A 40 -9.81 2.00 -1.05
C ILE A 40 -8.82 0.96 -0.47
N PRO A 41 -9.26 0.00 0.38
CA PRO A 41 -8.34 -0.98 0.94
C PRO A 41 -7.74 -1.89 -0.13
N ILE A 42 -8.50 -2.26 -1.17
CA ILE A 42 -8.00 -3.12 -2.26
C ILE A 42 -6.97 -2.38 -3.11
N GLY A 43 -7.21 -1.10 -3.44
CA GLY A 43 -6.27 -0.29 -4.22
C GLY A 43 -4.92 -0.11 -3.53
N LEU A 44 -4.93 0.15 -2.22
CA LEU A 44 -3.71 0.20 -1.40
C LEU A 44 -3.00 -1.15 -1.33
N ALA A 45 -3.75 -2.24 -1.17
CA ALA A 45 -3.15 -3.58 -1.18
C ALA A 45 -2.49 -3.91 -2.52
N CYS A 46 -3.12 -3.54 -3.64
CA CYS A 46 -2.54 -3.68 -4.98
C CYS A 46 -1.26 -2.86 -5.14
N PHE A 47 -1.26 -1.60 -4.71
CA PHE A 47 -0.07 -0.75 -4.74
C PHE A 47 1.09 -1.40 -3.95
N LEU A 48 0.83 -1.81 -2.71
CA LEU A 48 1.83 -2.46 -1.86
C LEU A 48 2.34 -3.77 -2.47
N TYR A 49 1.52 -4.50 -3.20
CA TYR A 49 1.93 -5.78 -3.81
C TYR A 49 2.69 -5.61 -5.13
N LEU A 50 2.27 -4.66 -5.98
CA LEU A 50 2.79 -4.49 -7.34
C LEU A 50 3.95 -3.51 -7.42
N ASN A 51 3.95 -2.47 -6.59
CA ASN A 51 4.89 -1.36 -6.70
C ASN A 51 5.84 -1.28 -5.51
N ASP A 52 5.41 -1.70 -4.32
CA ASP A 52 6.15 -1.39 -3.07
C ASP A 52 6.51 -2.62 -2.22
N LYS A 53 6.34 -3.81 -2.79
CA LYS A 53 6.48 -5.09 -2.06
C LYS A 53 7.88 -5.28 -1.48
N GLU A 54 8.91 -4.86 -2.19
CA GLU A 54 10.29 -5.00 -1.73
C GLU A 54 10.61 -4.03 -0.60
N ASN A 55 10.17 -2.78 -0.71
CA ASN A 55 10.35 -1.75 0.31
C ASN A 55 9.59 -2.11 1.59
N LEU A 56 8.37 -2.63 1.46
CA LEU A 56 7.58 -3.11 2.59
C LEU A 56 8.25 -4.29 3.30
N LYS A 57 8.84 -5.24 2.54
CA LYS A 57 9.62 -6.35 3.11
C LYS A 57 10.93 -5.89 3.76
N ALA A 58 11.56 -4.85 3.24
CA ALA A 58 12.75 -4.26 3.84
C ALA A 58 12.38 -3.61 5.19
N PHE A 59 11.34 -2.78 5.19
CA PHE A 59 10.80 -2.16 6.40
C PHE A 59 10.40 -3.21 7.46
N GLN A 60 9.71 -4.28 7.06
CA GLN A 60 9.30 -5.33 8.00
C GLN A 60 10.52 -6.01 8.64
N ARG A 61 11.58 -6.27 7.87
CA ARG A 61 12.82 -6.87 8.42
C ARG A 61 13.51 -5.96 9.43
N ASP A 62 13.46 -4.65 9.24
CA ASP A 62 14.05 -3.70 10.18
C ASP A 62 13.15 -3.48 11.41
N TYR A 63 11.83 -3.54 11.23
CA TYR A 63 10.85 -3.50 12.32
C TYR A 63 10.96 -4.72 13.24
N ASP A 64 11.09 -5.93 12.70
CA ASP A 64 11.21 -7.18 13.47
C ASP A 64 12.54 -7.28 14.25
N ARG A 65 13.53 -6.41 13.98
CA ARG A 65 14.81 -6.35 14.68
C ARG A 65 14.82 -5.37 15.86
N LYS A 66 13.83 -4.48 15.96
CA LYS A 66 13.67 -3.54 17.08
C LYS A 66 12.88 -4.20 18.21
#